data_AF-A0AAT9HNY4-F1
#
_entry.id   AF-A0AAT9HNY4-F1
#
_cell.length_a   1.000
_cell.length_b   1.000
_cell.length_c   1.000
_cell.angle_alpha   90.00
_cell.angle_beta   90.00
_cell.angle_gamma   90.00
#
_symmetry.space_group_name_H-M   'P 1'
#
loop_
_entity.id
_entity.type
_entity.pdbx_description
1 polymer ?
#
loop_
_entity_poly.entity_id
_entity_poly.type
_entity_poly.pdbx_seq_one_letter_code
_entity_poly.pdbx_strand_id
1 'polypeptide(L)' 'MDVYQKTRNPLIMRTRDEIARFFEGYDMVEPGLVPMPQWRPDTAPEDEDPYAFSGFAGVGRTA' A
#
# COMPACT_ATOMS: atom_id res chain seq x y z
N MET A 1 -2.81 17.54 -15.22
CA MET A 1 -2.39 16.22 -14.71
C MET A 1 -0.96 15.95 -15.19
N ASP A 2 0.04 16.68 -14.68
CA ASP A 2 1.45 16.53 -15.12
C ASP A 2 2.49 16.80 -14.01
N VAL A 3 2.05 16.93 -12.76
CA VAL A 3 2.95 17.34 -11.65
C VAL A 3 3.98 16.24 -11.32
N TYR A 4 3.69 14.97 -11.61
CA TYR A 4 4.60 13.86 -11.29
C TYR A 4 5.58 13.46 -12.42
N GLN A 5 5.38 13.91 -13.66
CA GLN A 5 6.23 13.50 -14.80
C GLN A 5 7.56 14.26 -14.92
N LYS A 6 7.69 15.44 -14.29
CA LYS A 6 8.88 16.31 -14.38
C LYS A 6 9.75 16.34 -13.11
N THR A 7 9.68 15.30 -12.28
CA THR A 7 10.51 15.19 -11.07
C THR A 7 11.67 14.22 -11.32
N ARG A 8 12.87 14.51 -10.81
CA ARG A 8 14.04 13.61 -10.92
C ARG A 8 13.78 12.19 -10.37
N ASN A 9 12.78 12.06 -9.50
CA ASN A 9 12.23 10.79 -9.01
C ASN A 9 10.75 10.70 -9.43
N PRO A 10 10.42 10.03 -10.55
CA PRO A 10 9.03 9.90 -10.99
C PRO A 10 8.23 9.04 -10.02
N LEU A 11 7.01 9.47 -9.70
CA LEU A 11 6.06 8.65 -8.96
C LEU A 11 5.50 7.58 -9.90
N ILE A 12 5.78 6.31 -9.62
CA ILE A 12 5.20 5.18 -10.36
C ILE A 12 4.04 4.62 -9.55
N MET A 13 2.82 4.86 -10.04
CA MET A 13 1.63 4.20 -9.51
C MET A 13 1.67 2.72 -9.87
N ARG A 14 1.51 1.85 -8.89
CA ARG A 14 1.40 0.40 -9.08
C ARG A 14 0.02 -0.08 -8.65
N THR A 15 -0.48 -1.11 -9.32
CA THR A 15 -1.69 -1.80 -8.89
C THR A 15 -1.43 -2.64 -7.64
N ARG A 16 -2.50 -3.06 -6.95
CA ARG A 16 -2.41 -3.98 -5.81
C ARG A 16 -1.66 -5.27 -6.19
N ASP A 17 -1.98 -5.84 -7.36
CA ASP A 17 -1.38 -7.09 -7.81
C ASP A 17 0.11 -6.91 -8.15
N GLU A 18 0.48 -5.77 -8.74
CA GLU A 18 1.90 -5.45 -8.97
C GLU A 18 2.70 -5.34 -7.68
N ILE A 19 2.07 -4.81 -6.61
CA ILE A 19 2.68 -4.71 -5.28
C ILE A 19 2.71 -6.08 -4.59
N ALA A 20 1.67 -6.90 -4.76
CA ALA A 20 1.60 -8.24 -4.17
C ALA A 20 2.78 -9.13 -4.59
N ARG A 21 3.29 -8.95 -5.81
CA ARG A 21 4.48 -9.67 -6.31
C ARG A 21 5.74 -9.44 -5.46
N PHE A 22 5.87 -8.31 -4.75
CA PHE A 22 7.01 -8.09 -3.85
C PHE A 22 7.00 -9.03 -2.64
N PHE A 23 5.84 -9.61 -2.32
CA PHE A 23 5.65 -10.53 -1.21
C PHE A 23 5.66 -12.00 -1.65
N GLU A 24 5.93 -12.30 -2.92
CA GLU A 24 6.13 -13.68 -3.37
C GLU A 24 7.30 -14.33 -2.60
N GLY A 25 7.04 -15.51 -2.03
CA GLY A 25 8.02 -16.23 -1.20
C GLY A 25 8.08 -15.82 0.27
N TYR A 26 7.21 -14.91 0.72
CA TYR A 26 7.07 -14.54 2.13
C TYR A 26 5.75 -15.07 2.71
N ASP A 27 5.78 -15.36 4.02
CA ASP A 27 4.56 -15.65 4.77
C ASP A 27 3.88 -14.33 5.15
N MET A 28 2.76 -14.05 4.48
CA MET A 28 2.00 -12.82 4.72
C MET A 28 1.36 -12.81 6.10
N VAL A 29 1.55 -11.70 6.81
CA VAL A 29 0.90 -11.45 8.10
C VAL A 29 -0.48 -10.87 7.86
N GLU A 30 -1.50 -11.42 8.52
CA GLU A 30 -2.87 -10.90 8.49
C GLU A 30 -2.91 -9.40 8.86
N PRO A 31 -3.61 -8.55 8.09
CA PRO A 31 -4.64 -8.88 7.07
C PRO A 31 -4.11 -9.08 5.64
N GLY A 32 -2.79 -9.22 5.45
CA GLY A 32 -2.17 -9.29 4.13
C GLY A 32 -1.92 -7.89 3.54
N LEU A 33 -2.15 -7.75 2.23
CA LEU A 33 -1.95 -6.50 1.50
C LEU A 33 -3.30 -5.76 1.34
N VAL A 34 -3.47 -4.67 2.08
CA VAL A 34 -4.72 -3.88 2.13
C VAL A 34 -4.42 -2.38 1.92
N PRO A 35 -5.41 -1.52 1.63
CA PRO A 35 -5.25 -0.07 1.73
C PRO A 35 -4.62 0.35 3.06
N MET A 36 -3.72 1.34 3.04
CA MET A 36 -2.96 1.73 4.23
C MET A 36 -3.83 1.97 5.50
N PRO A 37 -4.97 2.69 5.42
CA PRO A 37 -5.86 2.91 6.58
C PRO A 37 -6.45 1.63 7.20
N GLN A 38 -6.44 0.53 6.44
CA GLN A 38 -7.06 -0.74 6.85
C GLN A 38 -6.03 -1.70 7.46
N TRP A 39 -4.75 -1.37 7.41
CA TRP A 39 -3.70 -2.23 7.95
C TRP A 39 -3.55 -2.00 9.45
N ARG A 40 -4.16 -2.88 10.27
CA ARG A 40 -4.10 -2.87 11.75
C ARG A 40 -4.19 -1.46 12.36
N PRO A 41 -5.28 -0.73 12.09
CA PRO A 41 -5.37 0.67 12.50
C PRO A 41 -5.53 0.80 14.02
N ASP A 42 -4.99 1.88 14.58
CA ASP A 42 -5.14 2.24 16.00
C ASP A 42 -6.48 2.93 16.29
N THR A 43 -7.10 3.53 15.25
CA THR A 43 -8.40 4.23 15.28
C THR A 43 -9.36 3.68 14.22
N ALA A 44 -10.65 4.04 14.28
CA ALA A 44 -11.61 3.52 13.31
C ALA A 44 -11.32 4.04 11.88
N PRO A 45 -11.37 3.20 10.83
CA PRO A 45 -11.07 3.63 9.46
C PRO A 45 -11.99 4.72 8.93
N GLU A 46 -13.20 4.84 9.47
CA GLU A 46 -14.17 5.90 9.13
C GLU A 46 -13.73 7.32 9.55
N ASP A 47 -12.74 7.43 10.43
CA ASP A 47 -12.18 8.71 10.88
C ASP A 47 -11.09 9.23 9.93
N GLU A 48 -10.62 8.41 8.97
CA GLU A 48 -9.61 8.78 7.97
C GLU A 48 -10.23 9.13 6.62
N ASP A 49 -9.68 10.16 5.95
CA ASP A 49 -10.12 10.55 4.61
C ASP A 49 -9.85 9.40 3.60
N PRO A 50 -10.89 8.79 2.99
CA PRO A 50 -10.74 7.68 2.04
C PRO A 50 -9.92 8.05 0.80
N TYR A 51 -9.76 9.35 0.52
CA TYR A 51 -9.00 9.87 -0.61
C TYR A 51 -7.59 10.35 -0.23
N ALA A 52 -7.24 10.41 1.06
CA ALA A 52 -5.91 10.84 1.51
C ALA A 52 -4.80 9.83 1.20
N PHE A 53 -5.16 8.56 0.96
CA PHE A 53 -4.19 7.47 0.83
C PHE A 53 -4.42 6.65 -0.43
N SER A 54 -3.59 6.88 -1.45
CA SER A 54 -3.60 6.08 -2.70
C SER A 54 -2.69 4.84 -2.64
N GLY A 55 -2.27 4.41 -1.45
CA GLY A 55 -1.26 3.37 -1.24
C GLY A 55 -1.79 2.12 -0.53
N PHE A 56 -1.01 1.04 -0.60
CA PHE A 56 -1.26 -0.23 0.08
C PHE A 56 -0.19 -0.51 1.15
N ALA A 57 -0.56 -1.21 2.22
CA ALA A 57 0.34 -1.70 3.26
C ALA A 57 0.20 -3.21 3.45
N GLY A 58 1.32 -3.88 3.76
CA GLY A 58 1.39 -5.31 4.04
C GLY A 58 2.74 -5.68 4.66
N VAL A 59 2.79 -6.79 5.41
CA VAL A 59 4.00 -7.30 6.05
C VAL A 59 4.17 -8.78 5.71
N GLY A 60 5.36 -9.13 5.19
CA GLY A 60 5.78 -10.50 4.96
C GLY A 60 6.88 -10.89 5.95
N ARG A 61 6.79 -12.09 6.51
CA ARG A 61 7.88 -12.69 7.28
C ARG A 61 8.72 -13.57 6.38
N THR A 62 10.03 -13.55 6.58
CA THR A 62 10.92 -14.54 5.97
C THR A 62 10.54 -15.92 6.51
N ALA A 63 10.39 -16.89 5.62
CA ALA A 63 10.24 -18.29 5.99
C ALA A 63 11.44 -18.80 6.79
#